data_AF-A0A0A1ZR57-F1
#
_entry.id   AF-A0A0A1ZR57-F1
#
_cell.length_a   1.000
_cell.length_b   1.000
_cell.length_c   1.000
_cell.angle_alpha   90.00
_cell.angle_beta   90.00
_cell.angle_gamma   90.00
#
_symmetry.space_group_name_H-M   'P 1'
#
loop_
_entity.id
_entity.type
_entity.pdbx_description
1 polymer ?
#
loop_
_entity_poly.entity_id
_entity_poly.type
_entity_poly.pdbx_seq_one_letter_code
_entity_poly.pdbx_strand_id
1 'polypeptide(L)'
;MKTFIFTSFIIYLITIAYPIQTFADSALDVYMNDFYSKSNEASQILKEIENSLKNGSRKKVCSRQREAARLGLLANKSLIKAFEIEGFNPPMQAIKASQQRWESILNEC
;
A
#
# COMPACT_ATOMS: atom_id res chain seq x y z
N MET A 1 -36.09 -4.87 -35.25
CA MET A 1 -35.69 -3.47 -34.90
C MET A 1 -36.43 -2.96 -33.67
N LYS A 2 -37.77 -2.88 -33.65
CA LYS A 2 -38.55 -2.38 -32.48
C LYS A 2 -38.25 -3.09 -31.15
N THR A 3 -38.12 -4.41 -31.14
CA THR A 3 -37.77 -5.20 -29.94
C THR A 3 -36.34 -4.96 -29.44
N PHE A 4 -35.40 -4.69 -30.36
CA PHE A 4 -34.01 -4.39 -30.03
C PHE A 4 -33.87 -2.99 -29.42
N ILE A 5 -34.64 -2.02 -29.93
CA ILE A 5 -34.69 -0.65 -29.38
C ILE A 5 -35.30 -0.69 -27.96
N PHE A 6 -36.39 -1.44 -27.78
CA PHE A 6 -37.03 -1.58 -26.46
C PHE A 6 -36.12 -2.26 -25.43
N THR A 7 -35.42 -3.34 -25.81
CA THR A 7 -34.49 -4.03 -24.90
C THR A 7 -33.29 -3.15 -24.54
N SER A 8 -32.73 -2.42 -25.50
CA SER A 8 -31.67 -1.43 -25.23
C SER A 8 -32.15 -0.32 -24.29
N PHE A 9 -33.39 0.16 -24.46
CA PHE A 9 -33.96 1.20 -23.61
C PHE A 9 -34.20 0.71 -22.18
N ILE A 10 -34.66 -0.54 -22.02
CA ILE A 10 -34.86 -1.17 -20.70
C ILE A 10 -33.52 -1.35 -19.98
N ILE A 11 -32.47 -1.82 -20.67
CA ILE A 11 -31.13 -1.96 -20.09
C ILE A 11 -30.61 -0.60 -19.63
N TYR A 12 -30.77 0.44 -20.45
CA TYR A 12 -30.36 1.81 -20.11
C TYR A 12 -31.10 2.34 -18.86
N LEU A 13 -32.41 2.12 -18.78
CA LEU A 13 -33.21 2.51 -17.60
C LEU A 13 -32.78 1.78 -16.33
N ILE A 14 -32.44 0.48 -16.43
CA ILE A 14 -31.94 -0.29 -15.29
C ILE A 14 -30.61 0.29 -14.79
N THR A 15 -29.70 0.67 -15.70
CA THR A 15 -28.39 1.23 -15.31
C THR A 15 -28.48 2.59 -14.61
N ILE A 16 -29.52 3.39 -14.87
CA ILE A 16 -29.73 4.69 -14.21
C ILE A 16 -30.47 4.51 -12.87
N ALA A 17 -31.47 3.62 -12.83
CA ALA A 17 -32.26 3.38 -11.62
C ALA A 17 -31.45 2.67 -10.51
N TYR A 18 -30.45 1.87 -10.91
CA TYR A 18 -29.58 1.13 -10.00
C TYR A 18 -28.12 1.47 -10.30
N PRO A 19 -27.63 2.67 -9.90
CA PRO A 19 -26.22 2.93 -9.97
C PRO A 19 -25.49 1.86 -9.15
N ILE A 20 -24.48 1.24 -9.75
CA ILE A 20 -23.61 0.31 -9.03
C ILE A 20 -23.01 1.10 -7.87
N GLN A 21 -23.33 0.75 -6.64
CA GLN A 21 -22.68 1.32 -5.47
C GLN A 21 -21.21 0.93 -5.53
N THR A 22 -20.36 1.83 -6.03
CA THR A 22 -18.95 1.79 -5.71
C THR A 22 -18.86 2.16 -4.24
N PHE A 23 -18.70 1.15 -3.37
CA PHE A 23 -18.39 1.39 -1.97
C PHE A 23 -17.14 2.28 -1.94
N ALA A 24 -17.26 3.48 -1.37
CA ALA A 24 -16.09 4.28 -1.07
C ALA A 24 -15.19 3.42 -0.17
N ASP A 25 -13.88 3.42 -0.45
CA ASP A 25 -12.90 2.68 0.35
C ASP A 25 -13.16 2.95 1.83
N SER A 26 -13.32 1.88 2.61
CA SER A 26 -13.47 2.03 4.04
C SER A 26 -12.21 2.65 4.63
N ALA A 27 -12.32 3.27 5.81
CA ALA A 27 -11.13 3.79 6.49
C ALA A 27 -10.07 2.68 6.67
N LEU A 28 -10.51 1.44 6.90
CA LEU A 28 -9.62 0.27 6.94
C LEU A 28 -8.90 0.06 5.60
N ASP A 29 -9.64 0.05 4.49
CA ASP A 29 -9.09 -0.18 3.15
C ASP A 29 -8.02 0.86 2.82
N VAL A 30 -8.23 2.12 3.20
CA VAL A 30 -7.24 3.19 3.02
C VAL A 30 -5.93 2.84 3.73
N TYR A 31 -5.96 2.49 5.03
CA TYR A 31 -4.73 2.19 5.77
C TYR A 31 -4.09 0.86 5.38
N MET A 32 -4.88 -0.14 4.99
CA MET A 32 -4.37 -1.42 4.48
C MET A 32 -3.68 -1.24 3.13
N ASN A 33 -4.31 -0.51 2.20
CA ASN A 33 -3.70 -0.15 0.92
C ASN A 33 -2.43 0.67 1.13
N ASP A 34 -2.44 1.59 2.08
CA ASP A 34 -1.29 2.41 2.41
C ASP A 34 -0.11 1.57 2.96
N PHE A 35 -0.41 0.62 3.85
CA PHE A 35 0.57 -0.35 4.36
C PHE A 35 1.20 -1.16 3.23
N TYR A 36 0.39 -1.76 2.35
CA TYR A 36 0.88 -2.60 1.26
C TYR A 36 1.67 -1.80 0.24
N SER A 37 1.17 -0.63 -0.17
CA SER A 37 1.82 0.25 -1.13
C SER A 37 3.22 0.64 -0.66
N LYS A 38 3.33 1.17 0.56
CA LYS A 38 4.62 1.59 1.15
C LYS A 38 5.57 0.42 1.37
N SER A 39 5.06 -0.73 1.81
CA SER A 39 5.88 -1.93 2.02
C SER A 39 6.46 -2.46 0.71
N ASN A 40 5.65 -2.45 -0.36
CA ASN A 40 6.07 -2.88 -1.68
C ASN A 40 7.10 -1.91 -2.29
N GLU A 41 6.85 -0.61 -2.18
CA GLU A 41 7.78 0.41 -2.67
C GLU A 41 9.13 0.34 -1.94
N ALA A 42 9.13 0.21 -0.61
CA ALA A 42 10.35 0.00 0.17
C ALA A 42 11.12 -1.24 -0.29
N SER A 43 10.41 -2.35 -0.50
CA SER A 43 10.99 -3.63 -0.96
C SER A 43 11.59 -3.50 -2.36
N GLN A 44 10.91 -2.80 -3.26
CA GLN A 44 11.39 -2.55 -4.62
C GLN A 44 12.67 -1.71 -4.60
N ILE A 45 12.71 -0.64 -3.78
CA ILE A 45 13.91 0.19 -3.64
C ILE A 45 15.09 -0.65 -3.13
N LEU A 46 14.90 -1.48 -2.10
CA LEU A 46 15.95 -2.36 -1.58
C LEU A 46 16.45 -3.34 -2.64
N LYS A 47 15.55 -3.92 -3.44
CA LYS A 47 15.91 -4.82 -4.55
C LYS A 47 16.71 -4.11 -5.64
N GLU A 48 16.36 -2.87 -5.96
CA GLU A 48 17.10 -2.06 -6.92
C GLU A 48 18.50 -1.66 -6.40
N ILE A 49 18.62 -1.42 -5.10
CA ILE A 49 19.91 -1.18 -4.42
C ILE A 49 20.78 -2.45 -4.48
N GLU A 50 20.21 -3.60 -4.15
CA GLU A 50 20.89 -4.90 -4.25
C GLU A 50 21.42 -5.14 -5.67
N ASN A 51 20.60 -4.92 -6.69
CA ASN A 51 21.00 -5.06 -8.09
C ASN A 51 22.09 -4.06 -8.49
N SER A 52 21.98 -2.80 -8.04
CA SER A 52 22.99 -1.77 -8.31
C SER A 52 24.35 -2.15 -7.70
N LEU A 53 24.35 -2.65 -6.46
CA LEU A 53 25.55 -3.12 -5.77
C LEU A 53 26.17 -4.34 -6.46
N LYS A 54 25.35 -5.30 -6.89
CA LYS A 54 25.79 -6.47 -7.68
C LYS A 54 26.44 -6.05 -9.01
N ASN A 55 25.95 -4.99 -9.63
CA ASN A 55 26.51 -4.41 -10.85
C ASN A 55 27.70 -3.46 -10.60
N GLY A 56 28.20 -3.39 -9.36
CA GLY A 56 29.35 -2.56 -8.98
C GLY A 56 29.04 -1.07 -8.78
N SER A 57 27.78 -0.65 -8.89
CA SER A 57 27.37 0.74 -8.70
C SER A 57 26.96 1.02 -7.26
N ARG A 58 27.63 1.99 -6.62
CA ARG A 58 27.28 2.50 -5.28
C ARG A 58 26.52 3.82 -5.33
N LYS A 59 26.12 4.28 -6.52
CA LYS A 59 25.50 5.58 -6.71
C LYS A 59 24.15 5.65 -5.97
N LYS A 60 23.97 6.67 -5.14
CA LYS A 60 22.72 6.95 -4.39
C LYS A 60 22.25 5.82 -3.46
N VAL A 61 23.09 4.84 -3.12
CA VAL A 61 22.71 3.71 -2.24
C VAL A 61 22.17 4.22 -0.91
N CYS A 62 22.92 5.07 -0.21
CA CYS A 62 22.50 5.60 1.09
C CYS A 62 21.22 6.43 1.05
N SER A 63 21.07 7.32 0.06
CA SER A 63 19.84 8.12 -0.05
C SER A 63 18.61 7.24 -0.27
N ARG A 64 18.75 6.19 -1.10
CA ARG A 64 17.66 5.26 -1.40
C ARG A 64 17.39 4.27 -0.25
N GLN A 65 18.42 3.84 0.48
CA GLN A 65 18.23 3.03 1.69
C GLN A 65 17.42 3.80 2.74
N ARG A 66 17.75 5.08 2.96
CA ARG A 66 16.98 5.94 3.87
C ARG A 66 15.55 6.16 3.40
N GLU A 67 15.32 6.27 2.09
CA GLU A 67 13.98 6.35 1.51
C GLU A 67 13.16 5.07 1.76
N ALA A 68 13.72 3.90 1.47
CA ALA A 68 13.10 2.61 1.77
C ALA A 68 12.78 2.47 3.27
N ALA A 69 13.72 2.87 4.14
CA ALA A 69 13.51 2.83 5.58
C ALA A 69 12.37 3.75 6.05
N ARG A 70 12.27 4.97 5.51
CA ARG A 70 11.16 5.89 5.82
C ARG A 70 9.81 5.29 5.39
N LEU A 71 9.76 4.70 4.19
CA LEU A 71 8.56 4.02 3.70
C LEU A 71 8.16 2.85 4.62
N GLY A 72 9.12 2.02 5.03
CA GLY A 72 8.88 0.92 5.97
C GLY A 72 8.37 1.38 7.35
N LEU A 73 8.91 2.47 7.90
CA LEU A 73 8.42 3.06 9.15
C LEU A 73 6.99 3.61 9.01
N LEU A 74 6.68 4.25 7.87
CA LEU A 74 5.33 4.71 7.59
C LEU A 74 4.36 3.54 7.41
N ALA A 75 4.76 2.46 6.73
CA ALA A 75 3.96 1.25 6.60
C ALA A 75 3.58 0.67 7.98
N ASN A 76 4.53 0.57 8.91
CA ASN A 76 4.26 0.12 10.28
C ASN A 76 3.21 1.00 10.98
N LYS A 77 3.21 2.33 10.75
CA LYS A 77 2.18 3.23 11.31
C LYS A 77 0.80 2.95 10.71
N SER A 78 0.72 2.75 9.40
CA SER A 78 -0.53 2.43 8.72
C SER A 78 -1.11 1.08 9.17
N LEU A 79 -0.24 0.08 9.39
CA LEU A 79 -0.65 -1.20 9.96
C LEU A 79 -1.24 -1.06 11.36
N ILE A 80 -0.60 -0.28 12.25
CA ILE A 80 -1.15 -0.01 13.58
C ILE A 80 -2.54 0.63 13.47
N LYS A 81 -2.71 1.61 12.58
CA LYS A 81 -4.00 2.29 12.36
C LYS A 81 -5.08 1.35 11.84
N ALA A 82 -4.73 0.41 10.96
CA ALA A 82 -5.67 -0.60 10.47
C ALA A 82 -6.20 -1.48 11.62
N PHE A 83 -5.33 -1.93 12.53
CA PHE A 83 -5.73 -2.69 13.72
C PHE A 83 -6.61 -1.86 14.68
N GLU A 84 -6.26 -0.59 14.91
CA GLU A 84 -7.05 0.32 15.75
C GLU A 84 -8.48 0.53 15.21
N ILE A 85 -8.65 0.62 13.89
CA ILE A 85 -9.96 0.80 13.25
C ILE A 85 -10.85 -0.43 13.44
N GLU A 86 -10.27 -1.62 13.30
CA GLU A 86 -10.98 -2.89 13.51
C GLU A 86 -11.22 -3.21 15.00
N GLY A 87 -10.71 -2.38 15.92
CA GLY A 87 -10.85 -2.59 17.36
C GLY A 87 -9.99 -3.75 17.90
N PHE A 88 -8.95 -4.16 17.15
CA PHE A 88 -8.02 -5.19 17.57
C PHE A 88 -6.72 -4.61 18.11
N ASN A 89 -6.08 -5.37 19.01
CA ASN A 89 -4.72 -5.05 19.45
C ASN A 89 -3.72 -5.42 18.36
N PRO A 90 -2.90 -4.48 17.86
CA PRO A 90 -1.84 -4.82 16.91
C PRO A 90 -0.84 -5.81 17.52
N PRO A 91 -0.19 -6.66 16.72
CA PRO A 91 0.91 -7.52 17.16
C PRO A 91 2.17 -6.68 17.43
N MET A 92 2.14 -5.89 18.51
CA MET A 92 3.11 -4.82 18.77
C MET A 92 4.55 -5.31 18.88
N GLN A 93 4.78 -6.55 19.33
CA GLN A 93 6.13 -7.12 19.35
C GLN A 93 6.72 -7.27 17.94
N ALA A 94 5.93 -7.80 17.00
CA ALA A 94 6.35 -7.94 15.61
C ALA A 94 6.53 -6.58 14.93
N ILE A 95 5.61 -5.64 15.19
CA ILE A 95 5.68 -4.29 14.65
C ILE A 95 6.91 -3.55 15.18
N LYS A 96 7.23 -3.67 16.47
CA LYS A 96 8.45 -3.08 17.05
C LYS A 96 9.73 -3.68 16.47
N ALA A 97 9.78 -4.99 16.29
CA ALA A 97 10.93 -5.64 15.65
C ALA A 97 11.11 -5.13 14.20
N SER A 98 10.01 -4.97 13.46
CA SER A 98 10.01 -4.34 12.13
C SER A 98 10.51 -2.88 12.19
N GLN A 99 10.02 -2.07 13.14
CA GLN A 99 10.45 -0.69 13.32
C GLN A 99 11.96 -0.59 13.60
N GLN A 100 12.48 -1.39 14.53
CA GLN A 100 13.91 -1.44 14.86
C GLN A 100 14.76 -1.79 13.64
N ARG A 101 14.30 -2.74 12.81
CA ARG A 101 15.00 -3.09 11.57
C ARG A 101 15.05 -1.90 10.60
N TRP A 102 13.95 -1.18 10.42
CA TRP A 102 13.92 -0.01 9.55
C TRP A 102 14.75 1.16 10.10
N GLU A 103 14.72 1.39 11.41
CA GLU A 103 15.57 2.37 12.08
C GLU A 103 17.06 2.04 11.92
N SER A 104 17.42 0.75 11.99
CA SER A 104 18.79 0.30 11.71
C SER A 104 19.19 0.67 10.28
N ILE A 105 18.36 0.35 9.28
CA ILE A 105 18.64 0.67 7.86
C ILE A 105 18.73 2.19 7.65
N LEU A 106 17.89 2.98 8.34
CA LEU A 106 17.88 4.43 8.25
C LEU A 106 19.21 5.06 8.70
N ASN A 107 19.86 4.45 9.69
CA ASN A 107 21.06 4.95 10.36
C ASN A 107 22.35 4.23 9.94
N GLU A 108 22.27 3.23 9.06
CA GLU A 108 23.44 2.49 8.56
C GLU A 108 24.32 3.32 7.61
N CYS A 109 23.72 4.38 7.06
CA CYS A 109 24.40 5.49 6.42
C CYS A 109 24.23 6.75 7.27
#